data_AF-A0A142XC28-F1
#
_entry.id   AF-A0A142XC28-F1
#
_cell.length_a   1.000
_cell.length_b   1.000
_cell.length_c   1.000
_cell.angle_alpha   90.00
_cell.angle_beta   90.00
_cell.angle_gamma   90.00
#
_symmetry.space_group_name_H-M   'P 1'
#
loop_
_entity.id
_entity.type
_entity.pdbx_description
1 polymer ?
#
loop_
_entity_poly.entity_id
_entity_poly.type
_entity_poly.pdbx_seq_one_letter_code
_entity_poly.pdbx_strand_id
1 'polypeptide(L)'
;MSDDNDLLGLDDLPDEARSAVDAAERAVTEVRERADYESAQIRAAAERECDAIRARAEAELAAVQHATTRELAPLVRGLLDQLREFQQRYAREGLLDEALAIRARVRQLRGDLLGVRPDPGTLTEFTPSDIGRTVLIEVTGRTDGNVWGTDVYTADSRLASAVVHAGVVRAGERGLVRVTILDGADLGYTGSARNDIISFDYATYPIGYRVERV
;
A
#
# COMPACT_ATOMS: atom_id res chain seq x y z
N MET A 1 2.23 52.60 52.10
CA MET A 1 3.07 51.39 52.02
C MET A 1 2.91 50.90 50.61
N SER A 2 3.67 51.49 49.69
CA SER A 2 3.70 51.14 48.28
C SER A 2 5.09 50.61 48.03
N ASP A 3 5.27 49.31 48.21
CA ASP A 3 6.44 48.61 47.69
C ASP A 3 6.21 48.47 46.19
N ASP A 4 6.46 49.55 45.45
CA ASP A 4 6.68 49.47 44.02
C ASP A 4 8.01 48.72 43.85
N ASN A 5 7.87 47.42 43.61
CA ASN A 5 8.94 46.56 43.16
C ASN A 5 9.42 47.10 41.81
N ASP A 6 10.44 47.97 41.86
CA ASP A 6 11.21 48.48 40.72
C ASP A 6 11.77 47.30 39.92
N LEU A 7 10.94 46.76 39.03
CA LEU A 7 11.36 45.87 37.96
C LEU A 7 12.10 46.74 36.94
N LEU A 8 13.40 46.92 37.15
CA LEU A 8 14.32 47.45 36.13
C LEU A 8 14.05 46.72 34.81
N GLY A 9 13.59 47.46 33.80
CA GLY A 9 13.43 46.92 32.45
C GLY A 9 14.81 46.58 31.88
N LEU A 10 14.89 45.67 30.91
CA LEU A 10 16.15 45.35 30.22
C LEU A 10 16.85 46.59 29.62
N ASP A 11 16.09 47.66 29.35
CA ASP A 11 16.55 48.95 28.87
C ASP A 11 17.24 49.82 29.94
N ASP A 12 17.05 49.52 31.23
CA ASP A 12 17.68 50.24 32.36
C ASP A 12 18.96 49.55 32.86
N LEU A 13 19.41 48.49 32.18
CA LEU A 13 20.65 47.79 32.52
C LEU A 13 21.89 48.59 32.10
N PRO A 14 22.94 48.69 32.94
CA PRO A 14 24.24 49.20 32.52
C PRO A 14 24.78 48.41 31.31
N ASP A 15 25.54 49.07 30.43
CA ASP A 15 26.03 48.49 29.17
C ASP A 15 26.77 47.16 29.33
N GLU A 16 27.55 47.02 30.41
CA GLU A 16 28.26 45.77 30.75
C GLU A 16 27.29 44.62 31.07
N ALA A 17 26.21 44.91 31.82
CA ALA A 17 25.18 43.93 32.16
C ALA A 17 24.36 43.52 30.94
N ARG A 18 23.96 44.47 30.09
CA ARG A 18 23.27 44.18 28.82
C ARG A 18 24.11 43.31 27.89
N SER A 19 25.40 43.66 27.73
CA SER A 19 26.32 42.87 26.90
C SER A 19 26.49 41.44 27.40
N ALA A 20 26.51 41.24 28.73
CA ALA A 20 26.56 39.92 29.33
C ALA A 20 25.27 39.12 29.11
N VAL A 21 24.09 39.77 29.21
CA VAL A 21 22.79 39.15 28.91
C VAL A 21 22.71 38.74 27.44
N ASP A 22 23.04 39.62 26.50
CA ASP A 22 23.04 39.32 25.06
C ASP A 22 23.97 38.15 24.71
N ALA A 23 25.15 38.10 25.36
CA ALA A 23 26.08 36.99 25.18
C ALA A 23 25.51 35.67 25.72
N ALA A 24 24.84 35.71 26.88
CA ALA A 24 24.17 34.54 27.45
C ALA A 24 22.99 34.09 26.57
N GLU A 25 22.17 35.00 26.05
CA GLU A 25 21.05 34.68 25.15
C GLU A 25 21.51 34.03 23.84
N ARG A 26 22.61 34.54 23.24
CA ARG A 26 23.23 33.90 22.08
C ARG A 26 23.71 32.49 22.39
N ALA A 27 24.44 32.32 23.49
CA ALA A 27 24.92 31.01 23.91
C ALA A 27 23.78 30.02 24.20
N VAL A 28 22.67 30.48 24.81
CA VAL A 28 21.47 29.67 25.05
C VAL A 28 20.81 29.27 23.73
N THR A 29 20.71 30.19 22.77
CA THR A 29 20.16 29.90 21.43
C THR A 29 20.99 28.86 20.71
N GLU A 30 22.32 29.00 20.68
CA GLU A 30 23.21 28.01 20.05
C GLU A 30 23.09 26.62 20.69
N VAL A 31 22.99 26.55 22.03
CA VAL A 31 22.80 25.28 22.74
C VAL A 31 21.45 24.65 22.39
N ARG A 32 20.38 25.45 22.28
CA ARG A 32 19.04 24.99 21.88
C ARG A 32 19.03 24.47 20.45
N GLU A 33 19.58 25.23 19.49
CA GLU A 33 19.66 24.82 18.09
C GLU A 33 20.44 23.51 17.91
N ARG A 34 21.55 23.36 18.65
CA ARG A 34 22.31 22.10 18.65
C ARG A 34 21.48 20.95 19.23
N ALA A 35 20.79 21.15 20.35
CA ALA A 35 19.95 20.13 20.97
C ALA A 35 18.76 19.73 20.06
N ASP A 36 18.16 20.69 19.36
CA ASP A 36 17.08 20.45 18.40
C ASP A 36 17.59 19.66 17.19
N TYR A 37 18.77 20.00 16.67
CA TYR A 37 19.41 19.26 15.59
C TYR A 37 19.72 17.81 16.00
N GLU A 38 20.33 17.60 17.16
CA GLU A 38 20.62 16.26 17.69
C GLU A 38 19.33 15.45 17.89
N SER A 39 18.29 16.08 18.45
CA SER A 39 16.97 15.45 18.63
C SER A 39 16.34 15.05 17.29
N ALA A 40 16.43 15.90 16.27
CA ALA A 40 15.93 15.59 14.94
C ALA A 40 16.69 14.42 14.29
N GLN A 41 18.02 14.36 14.47
CA GLN A 41 18.84 13.25 13.97
C GLN A 41 18.48 11.92 14.65
N ILE A 42 18.26 11.94 15.97
CA ILE A 42 17.83 10.74 16.72
C ILE A 42 16.49 10.24 16.20
N ARG A 43 15.51 11.14 16.00
CA ARG A 43 14.19 10.78 15.45
C ARG A 43 14.30 10.18 14.06
N ALA A 44 15.02 10.85 13.15
CA ALA A 44 15.21 10.36 11.78
C ALA A 44 15.95 9.01 11.74
N ALA A 45 16.88 8.77 12.66
CA ALA A 45 17.53 7.46 12.78
C ALA A 45 16.56 6.37 13.25
N ALA A 46 15.75 6.65 14.27
CA ALA A 46 14.75 5.72 14.77
C ALA A 46 13.68 5.38 13.72
N GLU A 47 13.21 6.39 12.96
CA GLU A 47 12.28 6.19 11.85
C GLU A 47 12.85 5.26 10.79
N ARG A 48 14.10 5.49 10.34
CA ARG A 48 14.78 4.62 9.38
C ARG A 48 14.90 3.17 9.87
N GLU A 49 15.17 2.98 11.16
CA GLU A 49 15.27 1.63 11.74
C GLU A 49 13.91 0.93 11.79
N CYS A 50 12.86 1.64 12.22
CA CYS A 50 11.49 1.15 12.18
C CYS A 50 11.06 0.76 10.76
N ASP A 51 11.35 1.60 9.77
CA ASP A 51 11.04 1.34 8.36
C ASP A 51 11.79 0.11 7.85
N ALA A 52 13.07 -0.04 8.20
CA ALA A 52 13.86 -1.21 7.81
C ALA A 52 13.32 -2.51 8.43
N ILE A 53 12.91 -2.47 9.71
CA ILE A 53 12.28 -3.62 10.39
C ILE A 53 10.96 -3.98 9.71
N ARG A 54 10.12 -2.98 9.42
CA ARG A 54 8.83 -3.18 8.75
C ARG A 54 9.01 -3.77 7.36
N ALA A 55 9.90 -3.20 6.55
CA ALA A 55 10.20 -3.68 5.21
C ALA A 55 10.71 -5.13 5.22
N ARG A 56 11.55 -5.49 6.21
CA ARG A 56 12.01 -6.86 6.37
C ARG A 56 10.88 -7.82 6.75
N ALA A 57 10.03 -7.43 7.70
CA ALA A 57 8.89 -8.25 8.12
C ALA A 57 7.91 -8.48 6.96
N GLU A 58 7.64 -7.44 6.18
CA GLU A 58 6.82 -7.53 4.96
C GLU A 58 7.44 -8.49 3.93
N ALA A 59 8.75 -8.40 3.70
CA ALA A 59 9.46 -9.29 2.78
C ALA A 59 9.41 -10.76 3.24
N GLU A 60 9.59 -11.03 4.53
CA GLU A 60 9.49 -12.37 5.10
C GLU A 60 8.06 -12.93 4.98
N LEU A 61 7.04 -12.13 5.29
CA LEU A 61 5.64 -12.51 5.13
C LEU A 61 5.28 -12.80 3.67
N ALA A 62 5.72 -11.93 2.75
CA ALA A 62 5.52 -12.09 1.32
C ALA A 62 6.18 -13.39 0.81
N ALA A 63 7.40 -13.70 1.29
CA ALA A 63 8.09 -14.93 0.93
C ALA A 63 7.32 -16.18 1.36
N VAL A 64 6.78 -16.20 2.59
CA VAL A 64 5.96 -17.33 3.09
C VAL A 64 4.68 -17.49 2.26
N GLN A 65 3.96 -16.39 2.00
CA GLN A 65 2.74 -16.44 1.20
C GLN A 65 3.02 -16.88 -0.24
N HIS A 66 4.11 -16.42 -0.83
CA HIS A 66 4.50 -16.78 -2.19
C HIS A 66 4.95 -18.24 -2.27
N ALA A 67 5.66 -18.76 -1.26
CA ALA A 67 5.99 -20.18 -1.17
C ALA A 67 4.72 -21.06 -1.11
N THR A 68 3.79 -20.75 -0.22
CA THR A 68 2.49 -21.45 -0.10
C THR A 68 1.71 -21.40 -1.41
N THR A 69 1.64 -20.22 -2.05
CA THR A 69 0.95 -20.08 -3.34
C THR A 69 1.62 -20.91 -4.43
N ARG A 70 2.96 -20.93 -4.49
CA ARG A 70 3.74 -21.66 -5.49
C ARG A 70 3.57 -23.18 -5.34
N GLU A 71 3.44 -23.68 -4.11
CA GLU A 71 3.20 -25.10 -3.84
C GLU A 71 1.75 -25.50 -4.16
N LEU A 72 0.77 -24.68 -3.79
CA LEU A 72 -0.65 -24.99 -4.01
C LEU A 72 -1.10 -24.76 -5.46
N ALA A 73 -0.51 -23.79 -6.17
CA ALA A 73 -0.88 -23.45 -7.55
C ALA A 73 -0.89 -24.65 -8.53
N PRO A 74 0.15 -25.50 -8.61
CA PRO A 74 0.13 -26.65 -9.52
C PRO A 74 -0.93 -27.69 -9.13
N LEU A 75 -1.13 -27.93 -7.83
CA LEU A 75 -2.15 -28.87 -7.33
C LEU A 75 -3.55 -28.40 -7.68
N VAL A 76 -3.85 -27.12 -7.42
CA VAL A 76 -5.14 -26.51 -7.76
C VAL A 76 -5.33 -26.49 -9.27
N ARG A 77 -4.30 -26.18 -10.05
CA ARG A 77 -4.37 -26.23 -11.53
C ARG A 77 -4.71 -27.63 -12.03
N GLY A 78 -4.03 -28.66 -11.52
CA GLY A 78 -4.31 -30.06 -11.88
C GLY A 78 -5.75 -30.46 -11.58
N LEU A 79 -6.26 -30.13 -10.38
CA LEU A 79 -7.64 -30.41 -10.00
C LEU A 79 -8.64 -29.67 -10.91
N LEU A 80 -8.39 -28.40 -11.22
CA LEU A 80 -9.25 -27.61 -12.08
C LEU A 80 -9.30 -28.15 -13.51
N ASP A 81 -8.16 -28.63 -14.04
CA ASP A 81 -8.10 -29.20 -15.38
C ASP A 81 -8.85 -30.54 -15.44
N GLN A 82 -8.75 -31.39 -14.41
CA GLN A 82 -9.56 -32.60 -14.29
C GLN A 82 -11.07 -32.29 -14.24
N LEU A 83 -11.48 -31.30 -13.44
CA LEU A 83 -12.88 -30.91 -13.33
C LEU A 83 -13.41 -30.34 -14.66
N ARG A 84 -12.60 -29.61 -15.42
CA ARG A 84 -12.95 -29.12 -16.76
C ARG A 84 -13.11 -30.26 -17.76
N GLU A 85 -12.26 -31.27 -17.69
CA GLU A 85 -12.38 -32.45 -18.54
C GLU A 85 -13.71 -33.17 -18.29
N PHE A 86 -14.09 -33.35 -17.01
CA PHE A 86 -15.41 -33.88 -16.67
C PHE A 86 -16.53 -32.99 -17.20
N GLN A 87 -16.47 -31.67 -16.97
CA GLN A 87 -17.47 -30.73 -17.48
C GLN A 87 -17.68 -30.89 -19.00
N GLN A 88 -16.60 -30.98 -19.77
CA GLN A 88 -16.67 -31.14 -21.23
C GLN A 88 -17.21 -32.50 -21.65
N ARG A 89 -16.94 -33.56 -20.89
CA ARG A 89 -17.51 -34.89 -21.14
C ARG A 89 -19.01 -34.89 -20.88
N TYR A 90 -19.46 -34.42 -19.71
CA TYR A 90 -20.89 -34.34 -19.36
C TYR A 90 -21.68 -33.47 -20.34
N ALA A 91 -21.12 -32.33 -20.77
CA ALA A 91 -21.75 -31.48 -21.77
C ALA A 91 -21.93 -32.19 -23.13
N ARG A 92 -20.94 -32.99 -23.56
CA ARG A 92 -21.03 -33.78 -24.80
C ARG A 92 -22.04 -34.93 -24.70
N GLU A 93 -22.23 -35.47 -23.51
CA GLU A 93 -23.19 -36.54 -23.22
C GLU A 93 -24.63 -36.02 -23.02
N GLY A 94 -24.85 -34.70 -23.10
CA GLY A 94 -26.17 -34.08 -22.91
C GLY A 94 -26.58 -33.91 -21.44
N LEU A 95 -25.68 -34.20 -20.51
CA LEU A 95 -25.85 -34.08 -19.05
C LEU A 95 -25.52 -32.63 -18.62
N LEU A 96 -26.41 -31.72 -19.01
CA LEU A 96 -26.18 -30.26 -18.88
C LEU A 96 -26.22 -29.78 -17.43
N ASP A 97 -27.06 -30.37 -16.58
CA ASP A 97 -27.19 -29.97 -15.17
C ASP A 97 -25.92 -30.30 -14.39
N GLU A 98 -25.32 -31.47 -14.63
CA GLU A 98 -24.05 -31.90 -14.06
C GLU A 98 -22.91 -31.01 -14.53
N ALA A 99 -22.87 -30.68 -15.83
CA ALA A 99 -21.88 -29.76 -16.38
C ALA A 99 -21.96 -28.36 -15.75
N LEU A 100 -23.18 -27.86 -15.49
CA LEU A 100 -23.39 -26.59 -14.80
C LEU A 100 -23.00 -26.66 -13.32
N ALA A 101 -23.34 -27.75 -12.63
CA ALA A 101 -22.95 -27.97 -11.24
C ALA A 101 -21.42 -28.00 -11.08
N ILE A 102 -20.71 -28.70 -11.97
CA ILE A 102 -19.23 -28.74 -11.98
C ILE A 102 -18.66 -27.34 -12.22
N ARG A 103 -19.21 -26.58 -13.17
CA ARG A 103 -18.78 -25.19 -13.43
C ARG A 103 -18.94 -24.30 -12.20
N ALA A 104 -20.08 -24.39 -11.52
CA ALA A 104 -20.32 -23.63 -10.29
C ALA A 104 -19.32 -24.03 -9.19
N ARG A 105 -19.07 -25.34 -9.02
CA ARG A 105 -18.15 -25.85 -8.00
C ARG A 105 -16.71 -25.46 -8.28
N VAL A 106 -16.27 -25.47 -9.54
CA VAL A 106 -14.94 -24.97 -9.96
C VAL A 106 -14.76 -23.50 -9.58
N ARG A 107 -15.78 -22.66 -9.80
CA ARG A 107 -15.72 -21.24 -9.43
C ARG A 107 -15.60 -21.06 -7.92
N GLN A 108 -16.34 -21.84 -7.13
CA GLN A 108 -16.30 -21.78 -5.67
C GLN A 108 -14.97 -22.29 -5.10
N LEU A 109 -14.49 -23.46 -5.56
CA LEU A 109 -13.23 -24.07 -5.09
C LEU A 109 -12.03 -23.15 -5.30
N ARG A 110 -12.01 -22.35 -6.38
CA ARG A 110 -10.95 -21.38 -6.62
C ARG A 110 -10.91 -20.27 -5.57
N GLY A 111 -12.08 -19.84 -5.09
CA GLY A 111 -12.19 -18.91 -3.97
C GLY A 111 -11.80 -19.56 -2.63
N ASP A 112 -12.27 -20.77 -2.38
CA ASP A 112 -12.05 -21.47 -1.11
C ASP A 112 -10.59 -21.92 -0.92
N LEU A 113 -9.94 -22.46 -1.97
CA LEU A 113 -8.62 -23.08 -1.87
C LEU A 113 -7.45 -22.10 -1.98
N LEU A 114 -7.63 -21.00 -2.71
CA LEU A 114 -6.57 -20.02 -2.96
C LEU A 114 -6.89 -18.64 -2.37
N GLY A 115 -8.06 -18.45 -1.74
CA GLY A 115 -8.51 -17.14 -1.29
C GLY A 115 -8.70 -16.14 -2.43
N VAL A 116 -8.84 -16.62 -3.68
CA VAL A 116 -8.90 -15.79 -4.87
C VAL A 116 -10.28 -15.15 -4.96
N ARG A 117 -10.31 -13.83 -4.90
CA ARG A 117 -11.52 -13.04 -5.03
C ARG A 117 -11.71 -12.55 -6.47
N PRO A 118 -12.94 -12.36 -6.95
CA PRO A 118 -13.19 -11.65 -8.20
C PRO A 118 -12.79 -10.18 -8.06
N ASP A 119 -12.43 -9.54 -9.19
CA ASP A 119 -12.18 -8.09 -9.25
C ASP A 119 -13.39 -7.28 -8.71
N PRO A 120 -13.24 -6.53 -7.61
CA PRO A 120 -14.29 -5.66 -7.06
C PRO A 120 -14.44 -4.34 -7.84
N GLY A 121 -13.58 -4.07 -8.83
CA GLY A 121 -13.53 -2.84 -9.62
C GLY A 121 -12.62 -1.78 -9.00
N THR A 122 -12.83 -1.46 -7.73
CA THR A 122 -11.99 -0.57 -6.91
C THR A 122 -11.79 -1.20 -5.53
N LEU A 123 -10.81 -0.73 -4.77
CA LEU A 123 -10.44 -1.28 -3.46
C LEU A 123 -10.94 -0.43 -2.28
N THR A 124 -11.96 0.39 -2.50
CA THR A 124 -12.57 1.24 -1.46
C THR A 124 -13.26 0.46 -0.34
N GLU A 125 -13.47 -0.85 -0.51
CA GLU A 125 -13.96 -1.73 0.55
C GLU A 125 -12.94 -1.96 1.68
N PHE A 126 -11.65 -1.72 1.43
CA PHE A 126 -10.61 -1.89 2.43
C PHE A 126 -10.54 -0.68 3.35
N THR A 127 -10.25 -0.96 4.62
CA THR A 127 -10.24 0.04 5.69
C THR A 127 -8.86 0.13 6.33
N PRO A 128 -8.59 1.11 7.21
CA PRO A 128 -7.31 1.18 7.91
C PRO A 128 -6.97 -0.10 8.70
N SER A 129 -7.94 -0.90 9.13
CA SER A 129 -7.66 -2.19 9.78
C SER A 129 -7.13 -3.27 8.82
N ASP A 130 -7.20 -3.05 7.51
CA ASP A 130 -6.70 -3.97 6.49
C ASP A 130 -5.29 -3.60 5.99
N ILE A 131 -4.66 -2.54 6.52
CA ILE A 131 -3.30 -2.15 6.14
C ILE A 131 -2.32 -3.31 6.39
N GLY A 132 -1.48 -3.60 5.40
CA GLY A 132 -0.56 -4.74 5.37
C GLY A 132 -1.22 -6.05 4.90
N ARG A 133 -2.55 -6.09 4.75
CA ARG A 133 -3.24 -7.27 4.22
C ARG A 133 -2.89 -7.46 2.75
N THR A 134 -2.66 -8.72 2.39
CA THR A 134 -2.46 -9.13 0.99
C THR A 134 -3.59 -10.06 0.56
N VAL A 135 -4.17 -9.80 -0.61
CA VAL A 135 -5.25 -10.59 -1.20
C VAL A 135 -4.92 -10.99 -2.63
N LEU A 136 -5.45 -12.13 -3.07
CA LEU A 136 -5.33 -12.59 -4.45
C LEU A 136 -6.63 -12.26 -5.20
N ILE A 137 -6.50 -11.56 -6.32
CA ILE A 137 -7.64 -11.13 -7.13
C ILE A 137 -7.48 -11.61 -8.56
N GLU A 138 -8.50 -12.29 -9.09
CA GLU A 138 -8.58 -12.57 -10.52
C GLU A 138 -9.18 -11.36 -11.24
N VAL A 139 -8.40 -10.79 -12.15
CA VAL A 139 -8.73 -9.56 -12.87
C VAL A 139 -8.50 -9.75 -14.37
N THR A 140 -9.29 -9.07 -15.18
CA THR A 140 -9.05 -8.96 -16.63
C THR A 140 -8.57 -7.56 -16.91
N GLY A 141 -7.37 -7.41 -17.48
CA GLY A 141 -6.76 -6.11 -17.73
C GLY A 141 -7.64 -5.23 -18.61
N ARG A 142 -7.75 -3.95 -18.26
CA ARG A 142 -8.53 -2.95 -19.02
C ARG A 142 -7.71 -1.67 -19.23
N THR A 143 -8.15 -0.86 -20.18
CA THR A 143 -7.54 0.44 -20.50
C THR A 143 -8.47 1.62 -20.31
N ASP A 144 -9.57 1.42 -19.58
CA ASP A 144 -10.58 2.44 -19.28
C ASP A 144 -10.63 2.74 -17.79
N GLY A 145 -11.25 3.87 -17.41
CA GLY A 145 -11.38 4.28 -16.02
C GLY A 145 -10.12 4.93 -15.45
N ASN A 146 -10.28 5.54 -14.27
CA ASN A 146 -9.26 6.39 -13.67
C ASN A 146 -8.27 5.59 -12.84
N VAL A 147 -7.02 6.04 -12.87
CA VAL A 147 -5.91 5.50 -12.08
C VAL A 147 -5.15 6.71 -11.51
N TRP A 148 -4.83 6.65 -10.23
CA TRP A 148 -4.06 7.70 -9.54
C TRP A 148 -2.80 7.09 -8.94
N GLY A 149 -1.65 7.67 -9.23
CA GLY A 149 -0.35 7.17 -8.76
C GLY A 149 0.36 6.17 -9.69
N THR A 150 1.57 5.79 -9.29
CA THR A 150 2.49 4.94 -10.03
C THR A 150 3.17 3.99 -9.07
N ASP A 151 3.12 2.68 -9.35
CA ASP A 151 3.61 1.58 -8.49
C ASP A 151 2.86 1.45 -7.14
N VAL A 152 2.32 2.55 -6.64
CA VAL A 152 1.31 2.63 -5.57
C VAL A 152 0.12 3.45 -6.08
N TYR A 153 -1.08 2.93 -5.87
CA TYR A 153 -2.33 3.49 -6.39
C TYR A 153 -3.30 3.82 -5.25
N THR A 154 -4.09 4.87 -5.40
CA THR A 154 -5.19 5.15 -4.44
C THR A 154 -6.26 4.07 -4.51
N ALA A 155 -6.92 3.73 -3.40
CA ALA A 155 -7.90 2.63 -3.38
C ALA A 155 -9.13 2.83 -4.29
N ASP A 156 -9.45 4.06 -4.69
CA ASP A 156 -10.47 4.33 -5.71
C ASP A 156 -10.00 4.09 -7.15
N SER A 157 -8.69 3.93 -7.39
CA SER A 157 -8.13 3.55 -8.70
C SER A 157 -8.75 2.25 -9.21
N ARG A 158 -9.15 2.23 -10.48
CA ARG A 158 -9.71 1.03 -11.10
C ARG A 158 -8.66 -0.07 -11.16
N LEU A 159 -8.87 -1.16 -10.44
CA LEU A 159 -7.89 -2.24 -10.29
C LEU A 159 -7.46 -2.79 -11.65
N ALA A 160 -8.42 -3.11 -12.52
CA ALA A 160 -8.18 -3.65 -13.85
C ALA A 160 -7.25 -2.79 -14.74
N SER A 161 -7.20 -1.48 -14.52
CA SER A 161 -6.37 -0.55 -15.27
C SER A 161 -5.05 -0.28 -14.57
N ALA A 162 -5.05 -0.23 -13.23
CA ALA A 162 -3.83 -0.16 -12.43
C ALA A 162 -2.91 -1.37 -12.66
N VAL A 163 -3.46 -2.58 -12.81
CA VAL A 163 -2.67 -3.80 -13.09
C VAL A 163 -2.06 -3.82 -14.48
N VAL A 164 -2.69 -3.15 -15.46
CA VAL A 164 -2.12 -2.95 -16.80
C VAL A 164 -1.06 -1.86 -16.74
N HIS A 165 -1.35 -0.73 -16.08
CA HIS A 165 -0.39 0.36 -15.87
C HIS A 165 0.91 -0.15 -15.21
N ALA A 166 0.79 -0.99 -14.18
CA ALA A 166 1.91 -1.64 -13.50
C ALA A 166 2.63 -2.70 -14.35
N GLY A 167 2.07 -3.12 -15.50
CA GLY A 167 2.62 -4.17 -16.35
C GLY A 167 2.43 -5.60 -15.80
N VAL A 168 1.55 -5.78 -14.80
CA VAL A 168 1.30 -7.07 -14.16
C VAL A 168 0.49 -7.99 -15.08
N VAL A 169 -0.49 -7.45 -15.81
CA VAL A 169 -1.29 -8.16 -16.84
C VAL A 169 -1.43 -7.27 -18.08
N ARG A 170 -1.65 -7.86 -19.26
CA ARG A 170 -1.92 -7.09 -20.49
C ARG A 170 -3.40 -6.71 -20.60
N ALA A 171 -3.71 -5.72 -21.42
CA ALA A 171 -5.09 -5.38 -21.77
C ALA A 171 -5.81 -6.59 -22.39
N GLY A 172 -7.01 -6.90 -21.88
CA GLY A 172 -7.80 -8.07 -22.28
C GLY A 172 -7.31 -9.42 -21.73
N GLU A 173 -6.13 -9.46 -21.10
CA GLU A 173 -5.60 -10.68 -20.49
C GLU A 173 -6.23 -10.87 -19.10
N ARG A 174 -6.71 -12.09 -18.85
CA ARG A 174 -7.15 -12.49 -17.51
C ARG A 174 -5.98 -13.06 -16.73
N GLY A 175 -5.68 -12.48 -15.58
CA GLY A 175 -4.56 -12.88 -14.72
C GLY A 175 -4.94 -12.89 -13.25
N LEU A 176 -4.12 -13.62 -12.48
CA LEU A 176 -4.18 -13.58 -11.02
C LEU A 176 -3.17 -12.56 -10.51
N VAL A 177 -3.62 -11.62 -9.68
CA VAL A 177 -2.83 -10.51 -9.18
C VAL A 177 -2.82 -10.56 -7.65
N ARG A 178 -1.64 -10.33 -7.08
CA ARG A 178 -1.48 -10.09 -5.65
C ARG A 178 -1.65 -8.59 -5.40
N VAL A 179 -2.52 -8.26 -4.45
CA VAL A 179 -2.80 -6.88 -4.06
C VAL A 179 -2.45 -6.71 -2.60
N THR A 180 -1.58 -5.75 -2.29
CA THR A 180 -1.19 -5.40 -0.92
C THR A 180 -1.78 -4.04 -0.57
N ILE A 181 -2.50 -4.00 0.56
CA ILE A 181 -3.13 -2.78 1.08
C ILE A 181 -2.12 -2.00 1.91
N LEU A 182 -2.02 -0.71 1.65
CA LEU A 182 -1.02 0.20 2.23
C LEU A 182 -1.71 1.34 2.97
N ASP A 183 -1.04 1.85 4.01
CA ASP A 183 -1.41 3.13 4.59
C ASP A 183 -1.14 4.23 3.55
N GLY A 184 -2.19 4.95 3.15
CA GLY A 184 -2.10 5.93 2.08
C GLY A 184 -1.93 7.38 2.55
N ALA A 185 -2.02 7.64 3.86
CA ALA A 185 -2.15 8.99 4.40
C ALA A 185 -0.97 9.91 4.03
N ASP A 186 0.25 9.36 4.02
CA ASP A 186 1.47 10.14 3.84
C ASP A 186 2.29 9.75 2.59
N LEU A 187 1.70 9.00 1.65
CA LEU A 187 2.45 8.49 0.50
C LEU A 187 2.72 9.54 -0.58
N GLY A 188 1.70 10.36 -0.92
CA GLY A 188 1.72 11.13 -2.16
C GLY A 188 1.68 10.22 -3.39
N TYR A 189 0.85 10.56 -4.39
CA TYR A 189 0.67 9.72 -5.57
C TYR A 189 1.11 10.49 -6.80
N THR A 190 2.21 10.07 -7.43
CA THR A 190 2.68 10.65 -8.70
C THR A 190 2.15 9.85 -9.88
N GLY A 191 1.44 10.51 -10.79
CA GLY A 191 0.93 9.95 -12.03
C GLY A 191 2.04 9.73 -13.06
N SER A 192 1.83 8.78 -13.97
CA SER A 192 2.70 8.56 -15.12
C SER A 192 1.93 7.93 -16.29
N ALA A 193 2.58 7.81 -17.45
CA ALA A 193 2.05 7.07 -18.58
C ALA A 193 2.84 5.77 -18.76
N ARG A 194 2.19 4.62 -18.57
CA ARG A 194 2.78 3.28 -18.74
C ARG A 194 1.76 2.33 -19.35
N ASN A 195 2.22 1.45 -20.26
CA ASN A 195 1.41 0.38 -20.85
C ASN A 195 0.05 0.87 -21.40
N ASP A 196 0.06 1.99 -22.12
CA ASP A 196 -1.11 2.65 -22.72
C ASP A 196 -2.17 3.14 -21.70
N ILE A 197 -1.81 3.24 -20.42
CA ILE A 197 -2.60 3.85 -19.35
C ILE A 197 -1.92 5.15 -18.92
N ILE A 198 -2.71 6.21 -18.74
CA ILE A 198 -2.29 7.43 -18.05
C ILE A 198 -2.86 7.37 -16.63
N SER A 199 -1.99 7.50 -15.62
CA SER A 199 -2.39 7.75 -14.24
C SER A 199 -2.14 9.20 -13.86
N PHE A 200 -2.89 9.68 -12.87
CA PHE A 200 -2.87 11.08 -12.44
C PHE A 200 -2.23 11.26 -11.07
N ASP A 201 -1.74 12.46 -10.82
CA ASP A 201 -1.27 12.84 -9.49
C ASP A 201 -2.44 12.88 -8.50
N TYR A 202 -2.15 12.58 -7.23
CA TYR A 202 -3.07 12.76 -6.11
C TYR A 202 -2.29 13.06 -4.83
N ALA A 203 -2.84 13.92 -3.97
CA ALA A 203 -2.13 14.37 -2.77
C ALA A 203 -2.17 13.32 -1.65
N THR A 204 -3.29 13.22 -0.95
CA THR A 204 -3.43 12.35 0.23
C THR A 204 -4.70 11.53 0.12
N TYR A 205 -4.60 10.20 0.27
CA TYR A 205 -5.74 9.30 0.20
C TYR A 205 -5.63 8.25 1.33
N PRO A 206 -6.69 7.91 2.07
CA PRO A 206 -6.57 7.07 3.27
C PRO A 206 -5.94 5.69 3.04
N ILE A 207 -6.25 5.06 1.90
CA ILE A 207 -5.79 3.71 1.57
C ILE A 207 -5.11 3.71 0.21
N GLY A 208 -3.86 3.26 0.21
CA GLY A 208 -3.12 2.94 -1.01
C GLY A 208 -3.12 1.44 -1.28
N TYR A 209 -2.76 1.04 -2.50
CA TYR A 209 -2.47 -0.35 -2.80
C TYR A 209 -1.33 -0.50 -3.81
N ARG A 210 -0.65 -1.63 -3.73
CA ARG A 210 0.31 -2.10 -4.73
C ARG A 210 -0.17 -3.40 -5.35
N VAL A 211 0.20 -3.62 -6.60
CA VAL A 211 -0.12 -4.83 -7.35
C VAL A 211 1.14 -5.54 -7.82
N GLU A 212 1.13 -6.87 -7.75
CA GLU A 212 2.26 -7.72 -8.13
C GLU A 212 1.77 -8.97 -8.88
N ARG A 213 2.64 -9.50 -9.75
CA ARG A 213 2.39 -10.77 -10.43
C ARG A 213 2.64 -11.93 -9.45
N VAL A 214 1.75 -12.93 -9.50
CA VAL A 214 1.87 -14.19 -8.72
C VAL A 214 2.84 -15.16 -9.37
#